data_AF-A0A1M5CAE6-F1
#
_entry.id   AF-A0A1M5CAE6-F1
#
_cell.length_a   1.000
_cell.length_b   1.000
_cell.length_c   1.000
_cell.angle_alpha   90.00
_cell.angle_beta   90.00
_cell.angle_gamma   90.00
#
_symmetry.space_group_name_H-M   'P 1'
#
loop_
_entity.id
_entity.type
_entity.pdbx_description
1 polymer ?
#
loop_
_entity_poly.entity_id
_entity_poly.type
_entity_poly.pdbx_seq_one_letter_code
_entity_poly.pdbx_strand_id
1 'polypeptide(L)'
;MRILFVIVTVLLLISCESAGFDSDKRQIRAKDEIRAKLPPRSTDFDVESFKEDTLHNWPDSNFKDPLQYSLGYVFKDSSGNIHHENGRVLFTPDGKSVIQTITGDSSQIH
;
A
#
# COMPACT_ATOMS: atom_id res chain seq x y z
N MET A 1 40.58 -1.45 21.51
CA MET A 1 39.88 -0.18 21.16
C MET A 1 39.56 -0.01 19.68
N ARG A 2 40.32 -0.55 18.71
CA ARG A 2 40.01 -0.42 17.26
C ARG A 2 38.76 -1.18 16.80
N ILE A 3 38.49 -2.36 17.37
CA ILE A 3 37.33 -3.20 16.97
C ILE A 3 35.99 -2.55 17.38
N LEU A 4 35.94 -1.86 18.52
CA LEU A 4 34.74 -1.18 18.99
C LEU A 4 34.28 -0.08 18.01
N PHE A 5 35.24 0.67 17.44
CA PHE A 5 34.96 1.68 16.42
C PHE A 5 34.41 1.08 15.14
N VAL A 6 34.94 -0.08 14.70
CA VAL A 6 34.44 -0.75 13.48
C VAL A 6 33.01 -1.23 13.66
N ILE A 7 32.65 -1.78 14.83
CA ILE A 7 31.29 -2.24 15.13
C ILE A 7 30.31 -1.06 15.15
N VAL A 8 30.68 0.06 15.77
CA VAL A 8 29.83 1.27 15.79
C VAL A 8 29.64 1.84 14.38
N THR A 9 30.69 1.88 13.56
CA THR A 9 30.58 2.35 12.18
C THR A 9 29.71 1.43 11.32
N VAL A 10 29.82 0.10 11.48
CA VAL A 10 28.96 -0.87 10.77
C VAL A 10 27.51 -0.75 11.22
N LEU A 11 27.23 -0.55 12.51
CA LEU A 11 25.87 -0.34 13.03
C LEU A 11 25.23 0.96 12.52
N LEU A 12 26.02 2.02 12.36
CA LEU A 12 25.53 3.29 11.80
C LEU A 12 25.20 3.20 10.31
N LEU A 13 25.90 2.36 9.55
CA LEU A 13 25.63 2.17 8.12
C LEU A 13 24.37 1.35 7.83
N ILE A 14 23.88 0.55 8.79
CA ILE A 14 22.67 -0.28 8.63
C ILE A 14 21.39 0.54 8.88
N SER A 15 21.47 1.68 9.59
CA SER A 15 20.29 2.42 10.04
C SER A 15 19.79 3.51 9.06
N CYS A 16 20.36 3.60 7.86
CA CYS A 16 19.88 4.50 6.80
C CYS A 16 18.98 3.75 5.80
N GLU A 17 17.95 3.04 6.28
CA GLU A 17 16.81 2.74 5.40
C GLU A 17 16.05 4.06 5.19
N SER A 18 16.05 4.55 3.95
CA SER A 18 15.43 5.82 3.60
C SER A 18 13.91 5.69 3.62
N ALA A 19 13.20 6.71 4.10
CA ALA A 19 11.74 6.73 4.15
C ALA A 19 11.07 6.49 2.77
N GLY A 20 11.77 6.81 1.68
CA GLY A 20 11.31 6.54 0.31
C GLY A 20 11.24 5.04 -0.01
N PHE A 21 12.21 4.26 0.46
CA PHE A 21 12.23 2.80 0.22
C PHE A 21 11.03 2.09 0.87
N ASP A 22 10.60 2.56 2.04
CA ASP A 22 9.44 1.99 2.72
C ASP A 22 8.11 2.41 2.06
N SER A 23 8.01 3.61 1.49
CA SER A 23 6.86 3.99 0.67
C SER A 23 6.75 3.06 -0.55
N ASP A 24 7.85 2.86 -1.30
CA ASP A 24 7.89 2.00 -2.48
C ASP A 24 7.43 0.56 -2.19
N LYS A 25 7.92 -0.04 -1.09
CA LYS A 25 7.47 -1.37 -0.63
C LYS A 25 5.96 -1.41 -0.38
N ARG A 26 5.41 -0.36 0.24
CA ARG A 26 3.96 -0.28 0.52
C ARG A 26 3.14 -0.12 -0.75
N GLN A 27 3.66 0.55 -1.78
CA GLN A 27 2.98 0.63 -3.09
C GLN A 27 2.83 -0.76 -3.72
N ILE A 28 3.92 -1.55 -3.71
CA ILE A 28 3.91 -2.94 -4.20
C ILE A 28 2.92 -3.77 -3.39
N ARG A 29 2.96 -3.66 -2.06
CA ARG A 29 2.03 -4.40 -1.20
C ARG A 29 0.57 -3.99 -1.43
N ALA A 30 0.28 -2.70 -1.58
CA ALA A 30 -1.07 -2.22 -1.87
C ALA A 30 -1.58 -2.78 -3.21
N LYS A 31 -0.71 -2.82 -4.22
CA LYS A 31 -1.01 -3.47 -5.50
C LYS A 31 -1.36 -4.95 -5.34
N ASP A 32 -0.58 -5.69 -4.55
CA ASP A 32 -0.81 -7.12 -4.30
C ASP A 32 -2.12 -7.37 -3.53
N GLU A 33 -2.42 -6.54 -2.53
CA GLU A 33 -3.68 -6.58 -1.76
C GLU A 33 -4.92 -6.38 -2.64
N ILE A 34 -4.86 -5.39 -3.56
CA ILE A 34 -5.94 -5.15 -4.52
C ILE A 34 -6.07 -6.33 -5.48
N ARG A 35 -4.96 -6.78 -6.06
CA ARG A 35 -4.95 -7.91 -7.01
C ARG A 35 -5.50 -9.19 -6.39
N ALA A 36 -5.22 -9.44 -5.11
CA ALA A 36 -5.71 -10.60 -4.38
C ALA A 36 -7.24 -10.60 -4.19
N LYS A 37 -7.87 -9.43 -4.25
CA LYS A 37 -9.33 -9.28 -4.13
C LYS A 37 -10.09 -9.27 -5.45
N LEU A 38 -9.38 -9.27 -6.59
CA LEU A 38 -10.02 -9.31 -7.89
C LEU A 38 -10.74 -10.64 -8.14
N PRO A 39 -11.75 -10.65 -9.03
CA PRO A 39 -12.42 -11.88 -9.42
C PRO A 39 -11.43 -12.97 -9.87
N PRO A 40 -11.70 -14.25 -9.57
CA PRO A 40 -10.83 -15.33 -9.97
C PRO A 40 -10.66 -15.33 -11.50
N ARG A 41 -9.42 -15.59 -11.95
CA ARG A 41 -9.01 -15.56 -13.37
C ARG A 41 -9.03 -14.16 -14.00
N SER A 42 -9.02 -13.08 -13.22
CA SER A 42 -8.68 -11.76 -13.73
C SER A 42 -7.27 -11.76 -14.33
N THR A 43 -7.13 -11.26 -15.55
CA THR A 43 -5.84 -11.09 -16.24
C THR A 43 -5.57 -9.61 -16.52
N ASP A 44 -4.39 -9.31 -17.09
CA ASP A 44 -4.06 -7.98 -17.62
C ASP A 44 -4.25 -6.85 -16.60
N PHE A 45 -3.93 -7.14 -15.33
CA PHE A 45 -4.03 -6.17 -14.25
C PHE A 45 -2.89 -5.16 -14.34
N ASP A 46 -3.24 -3.88 -14.47
CA ASP A 46 -2.31 -2.76 -14.49
C ASP A 46 -2.80 -1.59 -13.64
N VAL A 47 -1.85 -0.80 -13.14
CA VAL A 47 -2.13 0.35 -12.27
C VAL A 47 -1.97 1.63 -13.09
N GLU A 48 -3.06 2.37 -13.25
CA GLU A 48 -3.12 3.61 -14.04
C GLU A 48 -2.77 4.84 -13.20
N SER A 49 -3.09 4.82 -11.89
CA SER A 49 -2.78 5.93 -10.99
C SER A 49 -2.54 5.45 -9.56
N PHE A 50 -1.77 6.23 -8.81
CA PHE A 50 -1.38 5.92 -7.45
C PHE A 50 -1.28 7.18 -6.61
N LYS A 51 -1.80 7.13 -5.38
CA LYS A 51 -1.72 8.24 -4.42
C LYS A 51 -1.58 7.73 -2.99
N GLU A 52 -0.62 8.27 -2.25
CA GLU A 52 -0.46 8.08 -0.80
C GLU A 52 -1.01 9.31 -0.07
N ASP A 53 -1.85 9.08 0.94
CA ASP A 53 -2.39 10.10 1.83
C ASP A 53 -2.28 9.63 3.29
N THR A 54 -2.18 10.57 4.24
CA THR A 54 -2.29 10.28 5.68
C THR A 54 -3.64 10.79 6.18
N LEU A 55 -4.41 9.92 6.85
CA LEU A 55 -5.77 10.25 7.29
C LEU A 55 -5.78 10.85 8.70
N HIS A 56 -5.59 12.16 8.78
CA HIS A 56 -5.47 12.85 10.07
C HIS A 56 -6.75 12.86 10.94
N ASN A 57 -7.92 12.74 10.30
CA ASN A 57 -9.22 12.78 10.96
C ASN A 57 -9.95 11.43 10.80
N TRP A 58 -9.24 10.32 11.03
CA TRP A 58 -9.81 8.98 10.95
C TRP A 58 -10.71 8.68 12.18
N PRO A 59 -11.93 8.15 11.98
CA PRO A 59 -12.89 7.96 13.07
C PRO A 59 -12.57 6.79 14.01
N ASP A 60 -11.74 5.82 13.61
CA ASP A 60 -11.36 4.71 14.49
C ASP A 60 -10.26 5.14 15.46
N SER A 61 -10.54 5.06 16.77
CA SER A 61 -9.59 5.40 17.82
C SER A 61 -8.42 4.42 17.96
N ASN A 62 -8.47 3.25 17.31
CA ASN A 62 -7.41 2.25 17.38
C ASN A 62 -6.15 2.67 16.62
N PHE A 63 -6.29 3.52 15.59
CA PHE A 63 -5.20 3.95 14.73
C PHE A 63 -5.25 5.46 14.51
N LYS A 64 -4.29 6.17 15.10
CA LYS A 64 -4.11 7.60 14.88
C LYS A 64 -3.28 7.83 13.63
N ASP A 65 -3.80 8.56 12.64
CA ASP A 65 -3.13 8.89 11.38
C ASP A 65 -2.79 7.66 10.49
N PRO A 66 -3.75 6.78 10.13
CA PRO A 66 -3.46 5.68 9.22
C PRO A 66 -3.08 6.17 7.82
N LEU A 67 -2.26 5.38 7.13
CA LEU A 67 -1.82 5.67 5.77
C LEU A 67 -2.80 5.08 4.77
N GLN A 68 -3.31 5.88 3.84
CA GLN A 68 -4.20 5.45 2.77
C GLN A 68 -3.46 5.47 1.44
N TYR A 69 -3.50 4.34 0.74
CA TYR A 69 -3.07 4.25 -0.65
C TYR A 69 -4.28 4.08 -1.55
N SER A 70 -4.45 5.00 -2.49
CA SER A 70 -5.49 4.96 -3.51
C SER A 70 -4.88 4.57 -4.85
N LEU A 71 -5.46 3.58 -5.52
CA LEU A 71 -5.00 3.05 -6.79
C LEU A 71 -6.13 3.11 -7.80
N GLY A 72 -5.92 3.77 -8.93
CA GLY A 72 -6.72 3.52 -10.13
C GLY A 72 -6.10 2.37 -10.90
N TYR A 73 -6.89 1.36 -11.25
CA TYR A 73 -6.39 0.16 -11.91
C TYR A 73 -7.34 -0.32 -12.99
N VAL A 74 -6.77 -1.01 -13.97
CA VAL A 74 -7.48 -1.69 -15.05
C VAL A 74 -7.23 -3.19 -14.94
N PHE A 75 -8.24 -4.00 -15.25
CA PHE A 75 -8.07 -5.44 -15.36
C PHE A 75 -9.05 -6.03 -16.36
N LYS A 76 -8.74 -7.23 -16.84
CA LYS A 76 -9.62 -8.02 -17.70
C LYS A 76 -10.26 -9.15 -16.91
N ASP A 77 -11.59 -9.27 -16.98
CA ASP A 77 -12.32 -10.35 -16.32
C ASP A 77 -12.24 -11.68 -17.10
N SER A 78 -12.78 -12.75 -16.51
CA SER A 78 -12.82 -14.07 -17.13
C SER A 78 -13.67 -14.14 -18.41
N SER A 79 -14.59 -13.20 -18.59
CA SER A 79 -15.45 -13.07 -19.77
C SER A 79 -14.77 -12.24 -20.88
N GLY A 80 -13.61 -11.66 -20.59
CA GLY A 80 -12.82 -10.86 -21.49
C GLY A 80 -13.16 -9.36 -21.50
N ASN A 81 -13.99 -8.89 -20.58
CA ASN A 81 -14.32 -7.47 -20.46
C ASN A 81 -13.22 -6.73 -19.70
N ILE A 82 -12.96 -5.49 -20.11
CA ILE A 82 -12.00 -4.59 -19.46
C ILE A 82 -12.76 -3.73 -18.45
N HIS A 83 -12.25 -3.70 -17.22
CA HIS A 83 -12.80 -2.93 -16.11
C HIS A 83 -11.78 -1.90 -15.66
N HIS A 84 -12.23 -0.66 -15.49
CA HIS A 84 -11.45 0.41 -14.85
C HIS A 84 -12.09 0.68 -13.49
N GLU A 85 -11.31 0.51 -12.43
CA GLU A 85 -11.79 0.64 -11.07
C GLU A 85 -10.82 1.43 -10.20
N ASN A 86 -11.32 1.87 -9.05
CA ASN A 86 -10.49 2.43 -8.00
C ASN A 86 -10.47 1.49 -6.81
N GLY A 87 -9.33 1.46 -6.13
CA GLY A 87 -9.10 0.70 -4.92
C GLY A 87 -8.43 1.54 -3.87
N ARG A 88 -8.66 1.18 -2.61
CA ARG A 88 -8.01 1.81 -1.45
C ARG A 88 -7.47 0.76 -0.51
N VAL A 89 -6.25 0.96 -0.04
CA VAL A 89 -5.61 0.14 0.98
C VAL A 89 -5.22 1.04 2.14
N LEU A 90 -5.79 0.77 3.31
CA LEU A 90 -5.44 1.44 4.55
C LEU A 90 -4.41 0.61 5.30
N PHE A 91 -3.32 1.25 5.66
CA PHE A 91 -2.27 0.69 6.50
C PHE A 91 -2.30 1.32 7.88
N THR A 92 -1.73 0.59 8.83
CA THR A 92 -1.39 1.13 10.15
C THR A 92 -0.51 2.37 10.02
N PRO A 93 -0.49 3.27 11.02
CA PRO A 93 0.31 4.51 10.96
C PRO A 93 1.81 4.26 10.76
N ASP A 94 2.31 3.10 11.20
CA ASP A 94 3.69 2.65 10.97
C ASP A 94 3.92 2.01 9.59
N GLY A 95 2.86 1.87 8.78
CA GLY A 95 2.89 1.33 7.43
C GLY A 95 3.14 -0.19 7.34
N LYS A 96 3.20 -0.90 8.46
CA LYS A 96 3.65 -2.31 8.47
C LYS A 96 2.54 -3.31 8.23
N SER A 97 1.30 -2.98 8.59
CA SER A 97 0.15 -3.88 8.51
C SER A 97 -1.00 -3.23 7.74
N VAL A 98 -1.81 -4.06 7.08
CA VAL A 98 -3.03 -3.62 6.38
C VAL A 98 -4.18 -3.64 7.38
N ILE A 99 -4.87 -2.52 7.52
CA ILE A 99 -6.11 -2.39 8.29
C ILE A 99 -7.28 -2.84 7.42
N GLN A 100 -7.34 -2.34 6.18
CA GLN A 100 -8.47 -2.57 5.29
C GLN A 100 -8.07 -2.44 3.83
N THR A 101 -8.65 -3.27 2.97
CA THR A 101 -8.54 -3.18 1.51
C THR A 101 -9.95 -3.07 0.94
N ILE A 102 -10.18 -2.08 0.09
CA ILE A 102 -11.45 -1.82 -0.60
C ILE A 102 -11.19 -1.84 -2.10
N THR A 103 -11.96 -2.63 -2.85
CA THR A 103 -11.90 -2.74 -4.31
C THR A 103 -13.26 -2.39 -4.92
N GLY A 104 -13.25 -1.96 -6.17
CA GLY A 104 -14.46 -1.54 -6.89
C GLY A 104 -14.88 -0.09 -6.57
N ASP A 105 -15.68 0.48 -7.45
CA ASP A 105 -16.13 1.87 -7.31
C ASP A 105 -16.95 2.04 -6.03
N SER A 106 -16.29 2.61 -5.02
CA SER A 106 -16.87 2.90 -3.70
C SER A 106 -17.73 4.17 -3.74
N SER A 107 -18.49 4.37 -4.81
CA SER A 107 -19.46 5.46 -4.98
C SER A 107 -20.83 5.14 -4.37
N GLN A 108 -20.90 4.15 -3.47
CA GLN A 108 -22.08 3.84 -2.65
C GLN A 108 -21.68 3.83 -1.15
N ILE A 109 -21.34 5.01 -0.62
CA ILE A 109 -21.55 5.28 0.81
C ILE A 109 -22.81 6.15 0.85
N HIS A 110 -23.94 5.51 1.14
CA HIS A 110 -25.23 6.13 1.31
C HIS A 110 -25.55 6.33 2.79
#